data_AF-A0A1F3SY54-F1
#
_entry.id   AF-A0A1F3SY54-F1
#
_cell.length_a   1.000
_cell.length_b   1.000
_cell.length_c   1.000
_cell.angle_alpha   90.00
_cell.angle_beta   90.00
_cell.angle_gamma   90.00
#
_symmetry.space_group_name_H-M   'P 1'
#
loop_
_entity.id
_entity.type
_entity.pdbx_description
1 polymer ?
#
loop_
_entity_poly.entity_id
_entity_poly.type
_entity_poly.pdbx_seq_one_letter_code
_entity_poly.pdbx_strand_id
1 'polypeptide(L)'
;MLFHRDLSRDQVANAWISDLSESCSGKCDKVLSQVRDLLRSLPDIKTGQKIVYLFFSTGVELLIDGRKLGELKGADAAHAVLSAFIGATTPAIYIRAALLGTTRSS
;
A
#
# COMPACT_ATOMS: atom_id res chain seq x y z
N MET A 1 4.63 2.85 6.99
CA MET A 1 5.56 1.71 6.83
C MET A 1 6.99 2.22 6.96
N LEU A 2 7.81 1.59 7.81
CA LEU A 2 9.24 1.90 7.98
C LEU A 2 10.07 0.80 7.32
N PHE A 3 11.07 1.17 6.53
CA PHE A 3 11.91 0.22 5.82
C PHE A 3 13.17 -0.11 6.63
N HIS A 4 13.43 -1.39 6.88
CA HIS A 4 14.58 -1.90 7.64
C HIS A 4 15.74 -2.38 6.75
N ARG A 5 15.57 -2.30 5.43
CA ARG A 5 16.60 -2.61 4.44
C ARG A 5 16.39 -1.75 3.20
N ASP A 6 17.45 -1.59 2.42
CA ASP A 6 17.38 -0.97 1.11
C ASP A 6 16.59 -1.86 0.14
N LEU A 7 15.79 -1.24 -0.71
CA LEU A 7 15.02 -1.89 -1.77
C LEU A 7 15.15 -1.07 -3.05
N SER A 8 15.35 -1.75 -4.18
CA SER A 8 15.26 -1.08 -5.47
C SER A 8 13.81 -0.68 -5.77
N ARG A 9 13.64 0.34 -6.61
CA ARG A 9 12.33 0.73 -7.16
C ARG A 9 11.56 -0.49 -7.67
N ASP A 10 12.23 -1.36 -8.43
CA ASP A 10 11.58 -2.49 -9.07
C ASP A 10 11.11 -3.54 -8.06
N GLN A 11 11.85 -3.75 -6.96
CA GLN A 11 11.41 -4.63 -5.87
C GLN A 11 10.13 -4.11 -5.22
N VAL A 12 10.06 -2.81 -4.94
CA VAL A 12 8.87 -2.20 -4.32
C VAL A 12 7.69 -2.18 -5.29
N ALA A 13 7.94 -1.84 -6.56
CA ALA A 13 6.91 -1.84 -7.59
C ALA A 13 6.31 -3.23 -7.82
N ASN A 14 7.16 -4.27 -7.90
CA ASN A 14 6.69 -5.64 -8.07
C ASN A 14 5.88 -6.11 -6.86
N ALA A 15 6.31 -5.78 -5.63
CA ALA A 15 5.56 -6.11 -4.43
C ALA A 15 4.16 -5.48 -4.45
N TRP A 16 4.06 -4.19 -4.77
CA TRP A 16 2.79 -3.49 -4.91
C TRP A 16 1.85 -4.12 -5.94
N ILE A 17 2.38 -4.43 -7.14
CA ILE A 17 1.59 -5.03 -8.21
C ILE A 17 1.12 -6.43 -7.82
N SER A 18 1.97 -7.23 -7.17
CA SER A 18 1.61 -8.58 -6.70
C SER A 18 0.50 -8.51 -5.65
N ASP A 19 0.71 -7.74 -4.58
CA ASP A 19 -0.21 -7.65 -3.45
C ASP A 19 -1.60 -7.13 -3.88
N LEU A 20 -1.63 -6.13 -4.76
CA LEU A 20 -2.87 -5.58 -5.29
C LEU A 20 -3.56 -6.50 -6.30
N SER A 21 -2.81 -7.27 -7.08
CA SER A 21 -3.40 -8.25 -8.00
C SER A 21 -4.04 -9.40 -7.23
N GLU A 22 -3.43 -9.84 -6.13
CA GLU A 22 -3.95 -10.91 -5.28
C GLU A 22 -5.10 -10.48 -4.38
N SER A 23 -5.08 -9.23 -3.90
CA SER A 23 -6.08 -8.72 -2.95
C SER A 23 -7.36 -8.21 -3.60
N CYS A 24 -7.41 -8.15 -4.93
CA CYS A 24 -8.47 -7.44 -5.63
C CYS A 24 -9.49 -8.40 -6.26
N SER A 25 -10.76 -8.25 -5.85
CA SER A 25 -11.90 -9.04 -6.29
C SER A 25 -12.88 -8.15 -7.09
N GLY A 26 -12.53 -7.77 -8.33
CA GLY A 26 -13.41 -6.97 -9.18
C GLY A 26 -12.70 -6.03 -10.17
N LYS A 27 -13.21 -4.79 -10.31
CA LYS A 27 -12.78 -3.74 -11.28
C LYS A 27 -11.37 -3.17 -10.97
N CYS A 28 -10.38 -4.04 -10.92
CA CYS A 28 -9.02 -3.73 -10.49
C CYS A 28 -8.20 -3.06 -11.60
N ASP A 29 -8.60 -3.19 -12.87
CA ASP A 29 -7.82 -2.68 -14.00
C ASP A 29 -7.54 -1.18 -13.89
N LYS A 30 -8.53 -0.40 -13.44
CA LYS A 30 -8.39 1.04 -13.23
C LYS A 30 -7.43 1.36 -12.08
N VAL A 31 -7.46 0.56 -11.00
CA VAL A 31 -6.57 0.75 -9.84
C VAL A 31 -5.15 0.35 -10.22
N LEU A 32 -4.97 -0.80 -10.87
CA LEU A 32 -3.68 -1.29 -11.35
C LEU A 32 -3.04 -0.33 -12.35
N SER A 33 -3.83 0.31 -13.23
CA SER A 33 -3.31 1.36 -14.12
C SER A 33 -2.77 2.56 -13.34
N GLN A 34 -3.54 3.08 -12.38
CA GLN A 34 -3.10 4.22 -11.57
C GLN A 34 -1.87 3.89 -10.73
N VAL A 35 -1.79 2.67 -10.21
CA VAL A 35 -0.64 2.18 -9.45
C VAL A 35 0.59 2.11 -10.34
N ARG A 36 0.48 1.55 -11.56
CA ARG A 36 1.59 1.53 -12.50
C ARG A 36 2.09 2.93 -12.82
N ASP A 37 1.19 3.90 -13.02
CA ASP A 37 1.58 5.28 -13.27
C ASP A 37 2.29 5.91 -12.05
N LEU A 38 1.77 5.68 -10.84
CA LEU A 38 2.39 6.15 -9.60
C LEU A 38 3.79 5.57 -9.37
N LEU A 39 3.96 4.27 -9.66
CA LEU A 39 5.22 3.56 -9.45
C LEU A 39 6.32 3.99 -10.43
N ARG A 40 5.99 4.65 -11.55
CA ARG A 40 7.01 5.21 -12.46
C ARG A 40 7.85 6.29 -11.80
N SER A 41 7.29 7.02 -10.86
CA SER A 41 7.97 8.10 -10.12
C SER A 41 8.64 7.61 -8.84
N LEU A 42 8.57 6.30 -8.55
CA LEU A 42 9.09 5.74 -7.32
C LEU A 42 10.64 5.75 -7.34
N PRO A 43 11.31 6.34 -6.33
CA PRO A 43 12.74 6.21 -6.17
C PRO A 43 13.11 4.84 -5.58
N ASP A 44 14.41 4.52 -5.58
CA ASP A 44 14.90 3.46 -4.69
C ASP A 44 14.59 3.84 -3.23
N ILE A 45 14.24 2.84 -2.42
CA ILE A 45 13.94 3.03 -1.00
C ILE A 45 15.17 2.65 -0.18
N LYS A 46 15.54 3.55 0.72
CA LYS A 46 16.66 3.38 1.65
C LYS A 46 16.19 2.95 3.02
N THR A 47 17.08 2.26 3.72
CA THR A 47 16.89 1.90 5.12
C THR A 47 16.58 3.16 5.96
N GLY A 48 15.57 3.07 6.81
CA GLY A 48 15.09 4.17 7.65
C GLY A 48 14.04 5.07 6.99
N GLN A 49 13.87 5.01 5.66
CA GLN A 49 12.81 5.78 4.99
C GLN A 49 11.42 5.27 5.34
N LYS A 50 10.44 6.17 5.22
CA LYS A 50 9.04 5.87 5.52
C LYS A 50 8.17 6.11 4.30
N ILE A 51 7.36 5.11 3.97
CA ILE A 51 6.19 5.29 3.12
C ILE A 51 4.96 5.47 4.01
N VAL A 52 4.24 6.56 3.81
CA VAL A 52 3.00 6.90 4.50
C VAL A 52 1.85 6.86 3.51
N TYR A 53 0.74 6.25 3.94
CA TYR A 53 -0.51 6.17 3.19
C TYR A 53 -1.54 6.99 3.94
N LEU A 54 -2.08 8.02 3.30
CA LEU A 54 -3.17 8.82 3.85
C LEU A 54 -4.45 8.45 3.13
N PHE A 55 -5.38 7.84 3.84
CA PHE A 55 -6.66 7.40 3.29
C PHE A 55 -7.71 8.49 3.44
N PHE A 56 -8.38 8.80 2.35
CA PHE A 56 -9.49 9.74 2.27
C PHE A 56 -10.71 9.05 1.66
N SER A 57 -11.89 9.64 1.82
CA SER A 57 -13.10 9.15 1.13
C SER A 57 -12.99 9.20 -0.39
N THR A 58 -12.08 10.03 -0.92
CA THR A 58 -11.86 10.25 -2.36
C THR A 58 -10.69 9.45 -2.93
N GLY A 59 -9.91 8.73 -2.11
CA GLY A 59 -8.72 8.02 -2.58
C GLY A 59 -7.65 7.83 -1.51
N VAL A 60 -6.42 7.59 -1.95
CA VAL A 60 -5.26 7.44 -1.06
C VAL A 60 -4.07 8.24 -1.59
N GLU A 61 -3.43 8.99 -0.70
CA GLU A 61 -2.17 9.68 -1.00
C GLU A 61 -0.99 8.89 -0.46
N LEU A 62 0.11 8.89 -1.22
CA LEU A 62 1.37 8.30 -0.81
C LEU A 62 2.40 9.38 -0.57
N LEU A 63 3.14 9.22 0.52
CA LEU A 63 4.27 10.07 0.85
C LEU A 63 5.51 9.23 1.11
N ILE A 64 6.66 9.72 0.68
CA ILE A 64 7.98 9.21 1.06
C ILE A 64 8.69 10.28 1.86
N ASP A 65 9.04 9.99 3.11
CA ASP A 65 9.68 10.94 4.04
C ASP A 65 8.97 12.30 4.09
N GLY A 66 7.63 12.26 4.13
CA GLY A 66 6.77 13.43 4.21
C GLY A 66 6.57 14.20 2.90
N ARG A 67 7.18 13.77 1.79
CA ARG A 67 6.96 14.35 0.45
C ARG A 67 5.93 13.53 -0.32
N LYS A 68 4.90 14.18 -0.86
CA LYS A 68 3.87 13.54 -1.69
C LYS A 68 4.52 12.94 -2.94
N LEU A 69 4.39 11.62 -3.10
CA LEU A 69 4.78 10.90 -4.30
C LEU A 69 3.67 10.97 -5.35
N GLY A 70 2.42 10.85 -4.89
CA GLY A 70 1.24 10.92 -5.75
C GLY A 70 0.00 10.41 -5.03
N GLU A 71 -1.06 10.18 -5.80
CA GLU A 71 -2.36 9.77 -5.27
C GLU A 71 -3.05 8.75 -6.19
N LEU A 72 -3.82 7.85 -5.60
CA LEU A 72 -4.75 6.98 -6.29
C LEU A 72 -6.17 7.46 -6.00
N LYS A 73 -6.93 7.73 -7.06
CA LYS A 73 -8.26 8.33 -6.98
C LYS A 73 -9.37 7.29 -6.96
N GLY A 74 -10.38 7.58 -6.15
CA GLY A 74 -11.62 6.81 -6.01
C GLY A 74 -11.63 5.93 -4.76
N ALA A 75 -12.83 5.77 -4.19
CA ALA A 75 -13.05 4.89 -3.03
C ALA A 75 -12.58 3.45 -3.30
N ASP A 76 -12.74 2.96 -4.53
CA ASP A 76 -12.26 1.63 -4.93
C ASP A 76 -10.74 1.48 -4.79
N ALA A 77 -9.97 2.54 -5.10
CA ALA A 77 -8.52 2.52 -4.93
C ALA A 77 -8.13 2.54 -3.45
N ALA A 78 -8.82 3.35 -2.63
CA ALA A 78 -8.60 3.37 -1.19
C ALA A 78 -8.90 2.00 -0.56
N HIS A 79 -10.02 1.37 -0.93
CA HIS A 79 -10.38 0.03 -0.46
C HIS A 79 -9.38 -1.04 -0.90
N ALA A 80 -8.94 -1.02 -2.17
CA ALA A 80 -7.97 -1.99 -2.68
C ALA A 80 -6.60 -1.88 -1.99
N VAL A 81 -6.12 -0.66 -1.74
CA VAL A 81 -4.85 -0.48 -1.01
C VAL A 81 -5.01 -0.88 0.45
N LEU A 82 -6.13 -0.53 1.09
CA LEU A 82 -6.37 -0.91 2.47
C LEU A 82 -6.48 -2.45 2.63
N SER A 83 -7.09 -3.15 1.67
CA SER A 83 -7.20 -4.61 1.71
C SER A 83 -5.85 -5.33 1.62
N ALA A 84 -4.84 -4.74 0.99
CA ALA A 84 -3.47 -5.30 1.03
C ALA A 84 -2.89 -5.32 2.47
N PHE A 85 -3.29 -4.37 3.32
CA PHE A 85 -2.83 -4.27 4.71
C PHE A 85 -3.67 -5.07 5.72
N ILE A 86 -4.99 -5.14 5.53
CA ILE A 86 -5.92 -5.71 6.51
C ILE A 86 -6.90 -6.75 5.95
N GLY A 87 -6.76 -7.07 4.67
CA GLY A 87 -7.54 -8.11 4.00
C GLY A 87 -7.20 -9.52 4.51
N ALA A 88 -8.01 -10.49 4.13
CA ALA A 88 -7.88 -11.87 4.62
C ALA A 88 -6.55 -12.54 4.25
N THR A 89 -5.92 -12.09 3.17
CA THR A 89 -4.66 -12.63 2.62
C THR A 89 -3.42 -11.86 3.07
N THR A 90 -3.55 -10.85 3.94
CA THR A 90 -2.39 -10.01 4.30
C THR A 90 -1.32 -10.83 5.03
N PRO A 91 -0.03 -10.70 4.65
CA PRO A 91 1.07 -11.31 5.41
C PRO A 91 1.22 -10.69 6.80
N ALA A 92 0.63 -9.52 7.04
CA ALA A 92 0.67 -8.81 8.30
C ALA A 92 -0.50 -9.18 9.23
N ILE A 93 -0.68 -10.48 9.52
CA ILE A 93 -1.78 -11.00 10.37
C ILE A 93 -1.88 -10.25 11.70
N TYR A 94 -0.73 -9.91 12.30
CA TYR A 94 -0.68 -9.13 13.54
C TYR A 94 -1.21 -7.71 13.38
N ILE A 95 -0.90 -7.03 12.26
CA ILE A 95 -1.42 -5.68 11.97
C ILE A 95 -2.94 -5.71 11.80
N ARG A 96 -3.45 -6.71 11.05
CA ARG A 96 -4.89 -6.92 10.92
C ARG A 96 -5.55 -7.15 12.28
N ALA A 97 -5.00 -8.02 13.12
CA ALA A 97 -5.55 -8.30 14.44
C ALA A 97 -5.50 -7.08 15.37
N ALA A 98 -4.42 -6.30 15.32
CA ALA A 98 -4.30 -5.06 16.10
C ALA A 98 -5.33 -4.02 15.65
N LEU A 99 -5.50 -3.82 14.34
CA LEU A 99 -6.43 -2.83 13.78
C LEU A 99 -7.91 -3.24 13.96
N LEU A 100 -8.21 -4.53 13.95
CA LEU A 100 -9.55 -5.04 14.20
C LEU A 100 -9.87 -5.22 15.70
N GLY A 101 -8.92 -4.92 16.59
CA GLY A 101 -9.10 -5.09 18.04
C GLY A 101 -9.24 -6.56 18.46
N THR A 102 -8.75 -7.51 17.65
CA THR A 102 -8.83 -8.95 17.92
C THR A 102 -7.54 -9.53 18.50
N THR A 103 -6.53 -8.68 18.75
CA THR A 103 -5.40 -9.05 19.59
C THR A 103 -5.91 -9.29 21.00
N ARG A 104 -5.85 -10.53 21.49
CA ARG A 104 -6.17 -10.82 22.90
C ARG A 104 -5.18 -10.04 23.77
N SER A 105 -5.71 -9.16 24.61
CA SER A 105 -5.00 -8.68 25.79
C SER A 105 -4.80 -9.86 26.73
N SER A 106 -3.56 -10.35 26.84
CA SER A 106 -3.12 -11.25 27.91
C SER A 106 -2.03 -10.57 28.71
#